data_AF-A0A6I9Y0C7-F1
#
_entry.id   AF-A0A6I9Y0C7-F1
#
_cell.length_a   1.000
_cell.length_b   1.000
_cell.length_c   1.000
_cell.angle_alpha   90.00
_cell.angle_beta   90.00
_cell.angle_gamma   90.00
#
_symmetry.space_group_name_H-M   'P 1'
#
loop_
_entity.id
_entity.type
_entity.pdbx_description
1 polymer ?
#
loop_
_entity_poly.entity_id
_entity_poly.type
_entity_poly.pdbx_seq_one_letter_code
_entity_poly.pdbx_strand_id
1 'polypeptide(L)'
;MALSKKSISPVGPESLFLHRVVCLSCGAQVSREHLQEHFEALNPTWTAESHGVAPDGDVFLPEEQVRHFHVPSCSKCGGVLKPDVVFFGDNVCKEKVDFVYQRLEESDAILVAGSSLQVFSAYKFALAARDRKLPIAIVNIGPTRADSLASLKLNSRCGALLPSILL
;
A
#
# COMPACT_ATOMS: atom_id res chain seq x y z
N MET A 1 -28.34 20.38 -3.60
CA MET A 1 -26.88 20.31 -3.73
C MET A 1 -26.57 18.87 -4.08
N ALA A 2 -26.41 18.58 -5.38
CA ALA A 2 -26.35 17.21 -5.88
C ALA A 2 -24.95 16.63 -5.67
N LEU A 3 -24.82 15.70 -4.73
CA LEU A 3 -23.64 14.85 -4.62
C LEU A 3 -23.60 13.97 -5.87
N SER A 4 -22.74 14.31 -6.82
CA SER A 4 -22.49 13.47 -7.98
C SER A 4 -21.87 12.18 -7.47
N LYS A 5 -22.63 11.07 -7.52
CA LYS A 5 -22.12 9.71 -7.28
C LYS A 5 -21.12 9.38 -8.39
N LYS A 6 -19.90 9.90 -8.27
CA LYS A 6 -18.77 9.47 -9.11
C LYS A 6 -18.26 8.16 -8.52
N SER A 7 -18.54 7.08 -9.25
CA SER A 7 -18.03 5.74 -9.00
C SER A 7 -16.51 5.80 -8.77
N ILE A 8 -16.08 5.53 -7.54
CA ILE A 8 -14.69 5.18 -7.25
C ILE A 8 -14.54 3.76 -7.78
N SER A 9 -13.74 3.58 -8.85
CA SER A 9 -13.37 2.23 -9.29
C SER A 9 -12.72 1.50 -8.11
N PRO A 10 -13.23 0.33 -7.69
CA PRO A 10 -12.68 -0.37 -6.54
C PRO A 10 -11.22 -0.71 -6.79
N VAL A 11 -10.40 -0.47 -5.77
CA VAL A 11 -9.03 -0.98 -5.65
C VAL A 11 -9.17 -2.51 -5.57
N GLY A 12 -9.15 -3.18 -6.73
CA GLY A 12 -9.34 -4.63 -6.83
C GLY A 12 -8.16 -5.40 -6.21
N PRO A 13 -8.29 -6.71 -5.94
CA PRO A 13 -7.22 -7.52 -5.34
C PRO A 13 -5.89 -7.45 -6.13
N GLU A 14 -5.91 -7.15 -7.42
CA GLU A 14 -4.71 -6.93 -8.26
C GLU A 14 -3.85 -5.72 -7.84
N SER A 15 -4.37 -4.84 -6.99
CA SER A 15 -3.67 -3.68 -6.46
C SER A 15 -3.08 -3.89 -5.06
N LEU A 16 -3.29 -5.07 -4.47
CA LEU A 16 -2.60 -5.49 -3.24
C LEU A 16 -1.18 -5.97 -3.59
N PHE A 17 -0.22 -5.07 -3.38
CA PHE A 17 1.17 -5.22 -3.80
C PHE A 17 1.92 -6.43 -3.22
N LEU A 18 1.47 -6.96 -2.08
CA LEU A 18 2.10 -8.13 -1.45
C LEU A 18 1.81 -9.46 -2.16
N HIS A 19 0.77 -9.52 -3.01
CA HIS A 19 0.42 -10.75 -3.74
C HIS A 19 1.17 -10.91 -5.07
N ARG A 20 2.02 -9.93 -5.43
CA ARG A 20 2.76 -9.93 -6.69
C ARG A 20 4.25 -9.74 -6.45
N VAL A 21 5.02 -10.39 -7.29
CA VAL A 21 6.48 -10.32 -7.34
C VAL A 21 6.89 -9.92 -8.73
N VAL A 22 7.89 -9.06 -8.85
CA VAL A 22 8.44 -8.57 -10.11
C VAL A 22 9.93 -8.91 -10.21
N CYS A 23 10.36 -9.34 -11.39
CA CYS A 23 11.78 -9.47 -11.69
C CYS A 23 12.39 -8.09 -12.01
N LEU A 24 13.46 -7.73 -11.32
CA LEU A 24 14.15 -6.44 -11.51
C LEU A 24 14.91 -6.36 -12.84
N SER A 25 15.19 -7.49 -13.48
CA SER A 25 15.94 -7.53 -14.74
C SER A 25 15.05 -7.50 -15.98
N CYS A 26 13.95 -8.26 -16.00
CA CYS A 26 13.09 -8.40 -17.19
C CYS A 26 11.64 -7.94 -16.98
N GLY A 27 11.27 -7.49 -15.78
CA GLY A 27 9.91 -7.02 -15.47
C GLY A 27 8.85 -8.12 -15.39
N ALA A 28 9.23 -9.39 -15.52
CA ALA A 28 8.29 -10.50 -15.41
C ALA A 28 7.58 -10.49 -14.05
N GLN A 29 6.25 -10.64 -14.07
CA GLN A 29 5.43 -10.70 -12.88
C GLN A 29 5.07 -12.15 -12.55
N VAL A 30 5.06 -12.47 -11.26
CA VAL A 30 4.71 -13.79 -10.71
C VAL A 30 3.83 -13.56 -9.48
N SER A 31 2.87 -14.45 -9.22
CA SER A 31 2.10 -14.39 -7.97
C SER A 31 2.98 -14.76 -6.78
N ARG A 32 2.77 -14.11 -5.64
CA ARG A 32 3.49 -14.40 -4.39
C ARG A 32 3.18 -15.82 -3.88
N GLU A 33 1.95 -16.29 -4.13
CA GLU A 33 1.50 -17.64 -3.80
C GLU A 33 2.28 -18.70 -4.60
N HIS A 34 2.40 -18.54 -5.92
CA HIS A 34 3.20 -19.48 -6.72
C HIS A 34 4.69 -19.43 -6.34
N LEU A 35 5.20 -18.25 -5.97
CA LEU A 35 6.56 -18.16 -5.44
C LEU A 35 6.73 -18.90 -4.11
N GLN A 36 5.67 -18.99 -3.29
CA GLN A 36 5.69 -19.73 -2.03
C GLN A 36 5.96 -21.22 -2.25
N GLU A 37 5.33 -21.83 -3.25
CA GLU A 37 5.56 -23.23 -3.65
C GLU A 37 7.03 -23.47 -3.99
N HIS A 38 7.67 -22.54 -4.70
CA HIS A 38 9.09 -22.62 -5.02
C HIS A 38 9.99 -22.44 -3.79
N PHE A 39 9.62 -21.56 -2.86
CA PHE A 39 10.36 -21.43 -1.60
C PHE A 39 10.32 -22.75 -0.80
N GLU A 40 9.16 -23.40 -0.70
CA GLU A 40 8.99 -24.66 0.01
C GLU A 40 9.79 -25.80 -0.64
N ALA A 41 9.76 -25.88 -1.97
CA ALA A 41 10.53 -26.88 -2.71
C ALA A 41 12.06 -26.69 -2.57
N LEU A 42 12.54 -25.45 -2.52
CA LEU A 42 13.96 -25.13 -2.36
C LEU A 42 14.45 -25.25 -0.90
N ASN A 43 13.55 -25.18 0.07
CA ASN A 43 13.87 -25.13 1.49
C ASN A 43 13.08 -26.17 2.29
N PRO A 44 13.16 -27.48 1.94
CA PRO A 44 12.27 -28.51 2.48
C PRO A 44 12.41 -28.76 3.98
N THR A 45 13.56 -28.39 4.57
CA THR A 45 13.83 -28.54 6.00
C THR A 45 13.68 -27.23 6.78
N TRP A 46 13.29 -26.15 6.10
CA TRP A 46 13.22 -24.83 6.72
C TRP A 46 11.88 -24.65 7.43
N THR A 47 11.95 -24.30 8.71
CA THR A 47 10.78 -24.04 9.54
C THR A 47 11.07 -22.83 10.43
N ALA A 48 10.05 -22.00 10.65
CA ALA A 48 10.13 -20.84 11.53
C ALA A 48 8.76 -20.54 12.13
N GLU A 49 8.74 -19.90 13.29
CA GLU A 49 7.52 -19.39 13.91
C GLU A 49 7.29 -17.94 13.51
N SER A 50 6.05 -17.60 13.15
CA SER A 50 5.66 -16.25 12.74
C SER A 50 5.13 -15.44 13.93
N HIS A 51 6.04 -14.90 14.74
CA HIS A 51 5.67 -14.00 15.83
C HIS A 51 5.80 -12.54 15.41
N GLY A 52 4.79 -11.72 15.76
CA GLY A 52 4.86 -10.27 15.57
C GLY A 52 4.87 -9.82 14.10
N VAL A 53 3.98 -10.39 13.29
CA VAL A 53 3.85 -10.05 11.86
C VAL A 53 3.62 -8.54 11.67
N ALA A 54 4.49 -7.90 10.90
CA ALA A 54 4.43 -6.49 10.55
C ALA A 54 3.36 -6.21 9.49
N PRO A 55 2.98 -4.94 9.26
CA PRO A 55 1.93 -4.59 8.28
C PRO A 55 2.21 -5.00 6.82
N ASP A 56 3.48 -5.19 6.46
CA ASP A 56 3.93 -5.69 5.16
C ASP A 56 4.09 -7.23 5.10
N GLY A 57 3.82 -7.92 6.22
CA GLY A 57 3.96 -9.37 6.33
C GLY A 57 5.32 -9.84 6.83
N ASP A 58 6.25 -8.92 7.13
CA ASP A 58 7.57 -9.27 7.64
C ASP A 58 7.48 -9.84 9.07
N VAL A 59 8.40 -10.76 9.38
CA VAL A 59 8.60 -11.33 10.71
C VAL A 59 10.06 -11.26 11.07
N PHE A 60 10.36 -11.06 12.36
CA PHE A 60 11.73 -11.08 12.82
C PHE A 60 12.24 -12.52 12.90
N LEU A 61 13.36 -12.79 12.24
CA LEU A 61 14.05 -14.07 12.27
C LEU A 61 15.53 -13.84 12.60
N PRO A 62 16.14 -14.62 13.51
CA PRO A 62 17.58 -14.58 13.77
C PRO A 62 18.39 -14.86 12.50
N GLU A 63 19.61 -14.31 12.43
CA GLU A 63 20.49 -14.44 11.27
C GLU A 63 20.79 -15.92 10.94
N GLU A 64 20.91 -16.76 11.97
CA GLU A 64 21.15 -18.18 11.85
C GLU A 64 20.03 -18.93 11.10
N GLN A 65 18.78 -18.46 11.23
CA GLN A 65 17.63 -19.06 10.55
C GLN A 65 17.56 -18.67 9.07
N VAL A 66 18.03 -17.48 8.70
CA VAL A 66 17.99 -17.00 7.30
C VAL A 66 19.25 -17.34 6.51
N ARG A 67 20.36 -17.63 7.18
CA ARG A 67 21.68 -17.86 6.54
C ARG A 67 21.67 -18.96 5.47
N HIS A 68 20.87 -20.00 5.67
CA HIS A 68 20.79 -21.16 4.76
C HIS A 68 19.49 -21.17 3.93
N PHE A 69 18.74 -20.07 3.94
CA PHE A 69 17.52 -19.93 3.16
C PHE A 69 17.86 -19.60 1.69
N HIS A 70 17.30 -20.39 0.77
CA HIS A 70 17.52 -20.24 -0.66
C HIS A 70 16.37 -19.46 -1.30
N VAL A 71 16.71 -18.40 -2.01
CA VAL A 71 15.75 -17.57 -2.74
C VAL A 71 15.71 -17.99 -4.21
N PRO A 72 14.53 -18.32 -4.77
CA PRO A 72 14.38 -18.66 -6.18
C PRO A 72 14.72 -17.45 -7.07
N SER A 73 15.37 -17.73 -8.19
CA SER A 73 15.63 -16.75 -9.25
C SER A 73 14.46 -16.69 -10.25
N CYS A 74 14.39 -15.63 -11.05
CA CYS A 74 13.38 -15.51 -12.10
C CYS A 74 13.48 -16.66 -13.11
N SER A 75 12.40 -17.41 -13.32
CA SER A 75 12.36 -18.53 -14.27
C SER A 75 12.59 -18.14 -15.74
N LYS A 76 12.39 -16.86 -16.09
CA LYS A 76 12.58 -16.36 -17.46
C LYS A 76 14.00 -15.89 -17.77
N CYS A 77 14.73 -15.37 -16.78
CA CYS A 77 16.03 -14.71 -17.03
C CYS A 77 17.10 -14.93 -15.95
N GLY A 78 16.79 -15.65 -14.87
CA GLY A 78 17.71 -15.83 -13.73
C GLY A 78 17.89 -14.59 -12.85
N GLY A 79 17.21 -13.48 -13.15
CA GLY A 79 17.33 -12.23 -12.39
C GLY A 79 16.67 -12.27 -10.99
N VAL A 80 16.96 -11.22 -10.21
CA VAL A 80 16.45 -11.05 -8.84
C VAL A 80 14.95 -10.76 -8.87
N LEU A 81 14.22 -11.44 -7.98
CA LEU A 81 12.79 -11.25 -7.74
C LEU A 81 12.59 -10.34 -6.52
N LYS A 82 11.67 -9.39 -6.62
CA LYS A 82 11.30 -8.47 -5.54
C LYS A 82 9.79 -8.44 -5.39
N PRO A 83 9.23 -8.44 -4.17
CA PRO A 83 7.81 -8.11 -3.99
C PRO A 83 7.48 -6.79 -4.68
N ASP A 84 6.35 -6.72 -5.37
CA ASP A 84 5.96 -5.54 -6.15
C ASP A 84 5.36 -4.43 -5.28
N VAL A 85 6.06 -4.12 -4.19
CA VAL A 85 5.82 -3.01 -3.27
C VAL A 85 6.85 -1.91 -3.49
N VAL A 86 6.57 -0.70 -3.00
CA VAL A 86 7.55 0.40 -3.00
C VAL A 86 8.26 0.38 -1.65
N PHE A 87 9.58 0.15 -1.65
CA PHE A 87 10.37 0.21 -0.43
C PHE A 87 10.74 1.66 -0.06
N PHE A 88 11.20 1.87 1.17
CA PHE A 88 11.77 3.15 1.54
C PHE A 88 13.00 3.43 0.66
N GLY A 89 13.01 4.61 0.03
CA GLY A 89 14.04 5.00 -0.94
C GLY A 89 13.65 4.74 -2.40
N ASP A 90 12.65 3.89 -2.66
CA ASP A 90 12.12 3.70 -4.01
C ASP A 90 11.21 4.86 -4.43
N ASN A 91 11.06 5.01 -5.76
CA ASN A 91 10.08 5.89 -6.34
C ASN A 91 8.78 5.14 -6.64
N VAL A 92 7.65 5.78 -6.32
CA VAL A 92 6.35 5.30 -6.80
C VAL A 92 6.30 5.50 -8.32
N CYS A 93 5.86 4.46 -9.04
CA CYS A 93 5.59 4.48 -10.47
C CYS A 93 4.80 5.74 -10.87
N LYS A 94 5.33 6.48 -11.87
CA LYS A 94 4.84 7.80 -12.25
C LYS A 94 3.40 7.74 -12.74
N GLU A 95 3.06 6.71 -13.50
CA GLU A 95 1.72 6.47 -14.04
C GLU A 95 0.68 6.35 -12.92
N LYS A 96 1.02 5.69 -11.81
CA LYS A 96 0.16 5.60 -10.62
C LYS A 96 0.01 6.95 -9.92
N VAL A 97 1.08 7.72 -9.83
CA VAL A 97 1.05 9.06 -9.23
C VAL A 97 0.17 10.00 -10.06
N ASP A 98 0.37 10.01 -11.37
CA ASP A 98 -0.39 10.84 -12.32
C ASP A 98 -1.87 10.44 -12.32
N PHE A 99 -2.17 9.14 -12.25
CA PHE A 99 -3.55 8.65 -12.09
C PHE A 99 -4.24 9.24 -10.84
N VAL A 100 -3.56 9.26 -9.69
CA VAL A 100 -4.15 9.83 -8.46
C VAL A 100 -4.36 11.34 -8.59
N TYR A 101 -3.44 12.07 -9.22
CA TYR A 101 -3.63 13.50 -9.48
C TYR A 101 -4.84 13.76 -10.38
N GLN A 102 -5.02 12.96 -11.43
CA GLN A 102 -6.18 13.08 -12.31
C GLN A 102 -7.50 12.78 -11.58
N ARG A 103 -7.52 11.80 -10.68
CA ARG A 103 -8.71 11.54 -9.84
C ARG A 103 -8.97 12.67 -8.86
N LEU A 104 -7.91 13.24 -8.29
CA LEU A 104 -8.02 14.42 -7.45
C LEU A 104 -8.65 15.57 -8.26
N GLU A 105 -8.24 15.78 -9.52
CA GLU A 105 -8.80 16.79 -10.44
C GLU A 105 -10.31 16.73 -10.57
N GLU A 106 -10.85 15.52 -10.64
CA GLU A 106 -12.28 15.26 -10.80
C GLU A 106 -13.08 15.23 -9.49
N SER A 107 -12.39 15.31 -8.34
CA SER A 107 -12.99 15.20 -7.01
C SER A 107 -13.45 16.55 -6.46
N ASP A 108 -14.51 16.52 -5.66
CA ASP A 108 -15.04 17.66 -4.92
C ASP A 108 -14.61 17.70 -3.44
N ALA A 109 -14.11 16.58 -2.90
CA ALA A 109 -13.52 16.46 -1.56
C ALA A 109 -12.55 15.28 -1.48
N ILE A 110 -11.76 15.20 -0.41
CA ILE A 110 -10.95 14.01 -0.10
C ILE A 110 -11.21 13.49 1.32
N LEU A 111 -11.14 12.17 1.49
CA LEU A 111 -11.19 11.47 2.76
C LEU A 111 -9.87 10.76 3.03
N VAL A 112 -9.23 11.09 4.14
CA VAL A 112 -8.06 10.37 4.68
C VAL A 112 -8.56 9.43 5.77
N ALA A 113 -8.49 8.12 5.55
CA ALA A 113 -8.93 7.11 6.51
C ALA A 113 -7.74 6.26 6.99
N GLY A 114 -7.49 6.26 8.31
CA GLY A 114 -6.51 5.35 8.93
C GLY A 114 -5.05 5.59 8.54
N SER A 115 -4.70 6.81 8.12
CA SER A 115 -3.32 7.18 7.79
C SER A 115 -2.85 8.34 8.65
N SER A 116 -1.63 8.24 9.17
CA SER A 116 -0.95 9.36 9.84
C SER A 116 -0.45 10.43 8.86
N LEU A 117 -0.37 10.10 7.56
CA LEU A 117 0.20 10.92 6.49
C LEU A 117 1.61 11.45 6.80
N GLN A 118 2.40 10.72 7.59
CA GLN A 118 3.79 11.13 7.86
C GLN A 118 4.66 10.95 6.62
N VAL A 119 4.47 9.87 5.87
CA VAL A 119 5.21 9.57 4.64
C VAL A 119 4.76 10.49 3.51
N PHE A 120 5.72 11.17 2.87
CA PHE A 120 5.46 12.21 1.88
C PHE A 120 4.72 11.69 0.62
N SER A 121 4.91 10.41 0.28
CA SER A 121 4.30 9.77 -0.90
C SER A 121 2.78 9.93 -0.96
N ALA A 122 2.11 9.86 0.19
CA ALA A 122 0.67 10.11 0.32
C ALA A 122 0.35 11.56 0.70
N TYR A 123 1.14 12.17 1.60
CA TYR A 123 0.88 13.53 2.10
C TYR A 123 0.82 14.59 1.00
N LYS A 124 1.61 14.44 -0.08
CA LYS A 124 1.58 15.35 -1.23
C LYS A 124 0.19 15.52 -1.86
N PHE A 125 -0.68 14.51 -1.77
CA PHE A 125 -2.05 14.61 -2.28
C PHE A 125 -2.96 15.45 -1.37
N ALA A 126 -2.72 15.44 -0.05
CA ALA A 126 -3.42 16.35 0.86
C ALA A 126 -3.00 17.81 0.64
N LEU A 127 -1.72 18.06 0.36
CA LEU A 127 -1.24 19.39 -0.03
C LEU A 127 -1.87 19.86 -1.33
N ALA A 128 -1.92 18.99 -2.34
CA ALA A 128 -2.56 19.31 -3.63
C ALA A 128 -4.07 19.58 -3.49
N ALA A 129 -4.77 18.84 -2.61
CA ALA A 129 -6.17 19.08 -2.31
C ALA A 129 -6.39 20.46 -1.68
N ARG A 130 -5.54 20.85 -0.72
CA ARG A 130 -5.54 22.18 -0.09
C ARG A 130 -5.33 23.28 -1.13
N ASP A 131 -4.34 23.12 -2.02
CA ASP A 131 -4.01 24.15 -3.03
C ASP A 131 -5.19 24.38 -3.98
N ARG A 132 -6.03 23.35 -4.17
CA ARG A 132 -7.26 23.40 -4.94
C ARG A 132 -8.51 23.74 -4.13
N LYS A 133 -8.34 24.02 -2.83
CA LYS A 133 -9.42 24.37 -1.88
C LYS A 133 -10.49 23.27 -1.78
N LEU A 134 -10.11 22.01 -1.99
CA LEU A 134 -11.00 20.88 -1.75
C LEU A 134 -11.14 20.65 -0.25
N PRO A 135 -12.36 20.40 0.28
CA PRO A 135 -12.55 19.97 1.65
C PRO A 135 -11.79 18.67 1.93
N ILE A 136 -11.11 18.64 3.06
CA ILE A 136 -10.34 17.48 3.52
C ILE A 136 -10.98 16.95 4.79
N ALA A 137 -11.53 15.73 4.73
CA ALA A 137 -12.02 15.00 5.90
C ALA A 137 -10.97 13.98 6.34
N ILE A 138 -10.75 13.85 7.65
CA ILE A 138 -9.83 12.88 8.23
C ILE A 138 -10.58 12.02 9.25
N VAL A 139 -10.50 10.70 9.09
CA VAL A 139 -10.93 9.71 10.08
C VAL A 139 -9.70 8.94 10.52
N ASN A 140 -9.17 9.26 11.69
CA ASN A 140 -7.99 8.61 12.25
C ASN A 140 -7.99 8.73 13.77
N ILE A 141 -7.60 7.66 14.48
CA ILE A 141 -7.58 7.67 15.96
C ILE A 141 -6.59 8.71 16.51
N GLY A 142 -5.40 8.77 15.89
CA GLY A 142 -4.29 9.60 16.34
C GLY A 142 -4.09 10.90 15.55
N PRO A 143 -3.02 11.66 15.86
CA PRO A 143 -2.63 12.83 15.10
C PRO A 143 -2.26 12.47 13.65
N THR A 144 -2.46 13.41 12.74
CA THR A 144 -1.98 13.28 11.36
C THR A 144 -1.18 14.52 10.96
N ARG A 145 -0.26 14.36 10.01
CA ARG A 145 0.48 15.49 9.45
C ARG A 145 -0.42 16.51 8.72
N ALA A 146 -1.65 16.11 8.37
CA ALA A 146 -2.61 16.94 7.66
C ALA A 146 -3.70 17.54 8.56
N ASP A 147 -3.58 17.43 9.90
CA ASP A 147 -4.62 17.91 10.83
C ASP A 147 -4.96 19.40 10.62
N SER A 148 -3.95 20.24 10.39
CA SER A 148 -4.14 21.68 10.12
C SER A 148 -4.72 21.98 8.74
N LEU A 149 -4.79 20.99 7.84
CA LEU A 149 -5.37 21.12 6.51
C LEU A 149 -6.83 20.64 6.47
N ALA A 150 -7.26 19.91 7.50
CA ALA A 150 -8.56 19.25 7.55
C ALA A 150 -9.69 20.26 7.77
N SER A 151 -10.74 20.15 6.97
CA SER A 151 -12.03 20.81 7.22
C SER A 151 -12.82 20.08 8.30
N LEU A 152 -12.59 18.76 8.45
CA LEU A 152 -13.20 17.91 9.47
C LEU A 152 -12.21 16.84 9.91
N LYS A 153 -12.03 16.67 11.23
CA LYS A 153 -11.29 15.55 11.80
C LYS A 153 -12.15 14.80 12.79
N LEU A 154 -12.25 13.49 12.61
CA LEU A 154 -12.95 12.57 13.48
C LEU A 154 -11.97 11.57 14.08
N ASN A 155 -11.78 11.66 15.39
CA ASN A 155 -10.91 10.76 16.15
C ASN A 155 -11.66 9.46 16.45
N SER A 156 -11.75 8.57 15.46
CA SER A 156 -12.52 7.33 15.57
C SER A 156 -11.89 6.18 14.80
N ARG A 157 -12.28 4.94 15.13
CA ARG A 157 -11.94 3.75 14.36
C ARG A 157 -12.70 3.78 13.04
N CYS A 158 -11.99 3.76 11.91
CA CYS A 158 -12.61 3.80 10.58
C CYS A 158 -13.68 2.72 10.41
N GLY A 159 -13.40 1.49 10.83
CA GLY A 159 -14.34 0.37 10.71
C GLY A 159 -15.62 0.51 11.55
N ALA A 160 -15.61 1.32 12.60
CA ALA A 160 -16.82 1.61 13.39
C ALA A 160 -17.60 2.80 12.80
N LEU A 161 -16.90 3.83 12.34
CA LEU A 161 -17.50 5.07 11.88
C LEU A 161 -18.03 4.99 10.44
N LEU A 162 -17.21 4.52 9.49
CA LEU A 162 -17.55 4.60 8.07
C LEU A 162 -18.87 3.89 7.72
N PRO A 163 -19.23 2.73 8.30
CA PRO A 163 -20.53 2.10 8.03
C PRO A 163 -21.75 2.93 8.49
N SER A 164 -21.57 3.89 9.41
CA SER A 164 -22.65 4.76 9.90
C SER A 164 -22.88 5.99 9.01
N ILE A 165 -22.00 6.26 8.05
CA ILE A 165 -22.12 7.40 7.13
C ILE A 165 -23.13 7.04 6.04
N LEU A 166 -24.22 7.80 5.98
CA LEU A 166 -25.19 7.72 4.89
C LEU A 166 -24.73 8.61 3.73
N LEU A 167 -24.74 8.08 2.51
CA LEU A 167 -24.42 8.76 1.26
C LEU A 167 -25.67 9.12 0.46
#